data_AF-T1H1F9-F1
#
_entry.id   AF-T1H1F9-F1
#
_cell.length_a   1.000
_cell.length_b   1.000
_cell.length_c   1.000
_cell.angle_alpha   90.00
_cell.angle_beta   90.00
_cell.angle_gamma   90.00
#
_symmetry.space_group_name_H-M   'P 1'
#
loop_
_entity.id
_entity.type
_entity.pdbx_description
1 polymer ?
#
loop_
_entity_poly.entity_id
_entity_poly.type
_entity_poly.pdbx_seq_one_letter_code
_entity_poly.pdbx_strand_id
1 'polypeptide(L)'
;DKIPRCHAEDTSCVVKVANFFVREFKNGDKQLDIPQLDPYIYNSPILISPSAGGSFSLNMEGRNNKLSGLSTETFKKAVGFTKDIKTSKFELYGNVPKLILEGDYKATGKFLGSDINGDGKYKIEIEDVTGNIKFKPSITKLKMEKHL
;
A
#
# COMPACT_ATOMS: atom_id res chain seq x y z
N ASP A 1 19.96 8.75 11.39
CA ASP A 1 19.25 9.67 12.30
C ASP A 1 18.10 10.47 11.67
N LYS A 2 17.41 9.97 10.62
CA LYS A 2 16.30 10.71 9.98
C LYS A 2 14.90 10.36 10.51
N ILE A 3 14.74 9.22 11.19
CA ILE A 3 13.44 8.75 11.70
C ILE A 3 13.45 8.83 13.23
N PRO A 4 12.54 9.58 13.86
CA PRO A 4 12.47 9.66 15.32
C PRO A 4 12.23 8.28 15.95
N ARG A 5 12.87 8.01 17.08
CA ARG A 5 12.71 6.76 17.82
C ARG A 5 11.59 6.89 18.84
N CYS A 6 10.84 5.80 19.03
CA CYS A 6 9.80 5.70 20.05
C CYS A 6 10.21 4.72 21.15
N HIS A 7 9.73 4.98 22.37
CA HIS A 7 9.74 3.97 23.41
C HIS A 7 8.75 2.86 23.05
N ALA A 8 9.03 1.63 23.49
CA ALA A 8 8.09 0.52 23.32
C ALA A 8 6.74 0.89 23.94
N GLU A 9 5.65 0.53 23.27
CA GLU A 9 4.25 0.80 23.66
C GLU A 9 3.82 2.28 23.62
N ASP A 10 4.73 3.20 23.29
CA ASP A 10 4.37 4.61 23.02
C ASP A 10 3.71 4.74 21.64
N THR A 11 2.46 4.30 21.59
CA THR A 11 1.61 4.35 20.39
C THR A 11 1.39 5.79 19.90
N SER A 12 1.45 6.79 20.79
CA SER A 12 1.33 8.20 20.42
C SER A 12 2.54 8.67 19.61
N CYS A 13 3.75 8.29 20.03
CA CYS A 13 4.96 8.51 19.27
C CYS A 13 4.91 7.77 17.94
N VAL A 14 4.48 6.50 17.92
CA VAL A 14 4.37 5.71 16.69
C VAL A 14 3.46 6.39 15.67
N VAL A 15 2.28 6.89 16.09
CA VAL A 15 1.38 7.64 15.21
C VAL A 15 2.08 8.89 14.64
N LYS A 16 2.81 9.64 15.46
CA LYS A 16 3.56 10.83 15.00
C LYS A 16 4.64 10.44 13.98
N VAL A 17 5.39 9.36 14.23
CA VAL A 17 6.45 8.88 13.34
C VAL A 17 5.86 8.35 12.03
N ALA A 18 4.77 7.60 12.06
CA ALA A 18 4.11 7.11 10.85
C ALA A 18 3.63 8.27 9.95
N ASN A 19 3.01 9.28 10.56
CA ASN A 19 2.60 10.51 9.87
C ASN A 19 3.80 11.31 9.31
N PHE A 20 4.89 11.42 10.07
CA PHE A 20 6.12 12.02 9.59
C PHE A 20 6.67 11.26 8.38
N PHE A 21 6.71 9.93 8.45
CA PHE A 21 7.29 9.07 7.43
C PHE A 21 6.61 9.24 6.07
N VAL A 22 5.27 9.16 6.00
CA VAL A 22 4.55 9.26 4.71
C VAL A 22 4.69 10.63 4.05
N ARG A 23 4.92 11.70 4.83
CA ARG A 23 5.13 13.06 4.31
C ARG A 23 6.57 13.29 3.88
N GLU A 24 7.52 12.93 4.74
CA GLU A 24 8.94 13.16 4.52
C GLU A 24 9.46 12.32 3.34
N PHE A 25 9.08 11.05 3.31
CA PHE A 25 9.58 10.10 2.32
C PHE A 25 8.65 9.95 1.12
N LYS A 26 7.77 10.92 0.83
CA LYS A 26 6.85 10.85 -0.32
C LYS A 26 7.60 10.61 -1.65
N ASN A 27 8.78 11.21 -1.80
CA ASN A 27 9.62 11.09 -2.99
C ASN A 27 10.62 9.91 -2.92
N GLY A 28 10.57 9.11 -1.84
CA GLY A 28 11.54 8.05 -1.54
C GLY A 28 12.86 8.57 -0.95
N ASP A 29 13.71 7.65 -0.53
CA ASP A 29 15.09 7.90 -0.08
C ASP A 29 15.95 6.71 -0.49
N LYS A 30 16.84 6.92 -1.47
CA LYS A 30 17.73 5.88 -2.01
C LYS A 30 18.72 5.34 -0.97
N GLN A 31 19.15 6.14 0.00
CA GLN A 31 20.11 5.70 1.02
C GLN A 31 19.46 4.75 2.03
N LEU A 32 18.16 4.91 2.24
CA LEU A 32 17.36 4.08 3.14
C LEU A 32 16.59 2.98 2.41
N ASP A 33 16.79 2.84 1.10
CA ASP A 33 16.04 1.92 0.23
C ASP A 33 14.51 2.11 0.34
N ILE A 34 14.08 3.37 0.50
CA ILE A 34 12.66 3.72 0.54
C ILE A 34 12.24 4.10 -0.88
N PRO A 35 11.32 3.34 -1.52
CA PRO A 35 10.83 3.68 -2.84
C PRO A 35 9.99 4.98 -2.80
N GLN A 36 9.78 5.59 -3.95
CA GLN A 36 8.84 6.69 -4.07
C GLN A 36 7.44 6.23 -3.64
N LEU A 37 6.84 6.93 -2.68
CA LEU A 37 5.54 6.58 -2.10
C LEU A 37 4.39 7.32 -2.81
N ASP A 38 4.64 8.52 -3.33
CA ASP A 38 3.60 9.33 -3.97
C ASP A 38 4.16 10.17 -5.15
N PRO A 39 3.79 9.87 -6.40
CA PRO A 39 2.97 8.72 -6.79
C PRO A 39 3.74 7.40 -6.65
N TYR A 40 3.08 6.36 -6.15
CA TYR A 40 3.61 5.00 -6.17
C TYR A 40 3.38 4.38 -7.56
N ILE A 41 4.46 3.99 -8.22
CA ILE A 41 4.45 3.43 -9.58
C ILE A 41 4.66 1.93 -9.50
N TYR A 42 3.77 1.15 -10.10
CA TYR A 42 3.88 -0.30 -10.13
C TYR A 42 3.32 -0.90 -11.42
N ASN A 43 3.96 -1.98 -11.88
CA ASN A 43 3.62 -2.65 -13.14
C ASN A 43 2.97 -4.02 -12.94
N SER A 44 2.70 -4.41 -11.69
CA SER A 44 2.03 -5.66 -11.39
C SER A 44 0.59 -5.64 -11.92
N PRO A 45 0.14 -6.71 -12.61
CA PRO A 45 -1.21 -6.78 -13.15
C PRO A 45 -2.24 -6.81 -12.02
N ILE A 46 -3.23 -5.93 -12.08
CA ILE A 46 -4.42 -5.99 -11.22
C ILE A 46 -5.42 -6.89 -11.93
N LEU A 47 -5.66 -8.09 -11.39
CA LEU A 47 -6.66 -9.01 -11.91
C LEU A 47 -7.98 -8.82 -11.18
N ILE A 48 -8.97 -8.31 -11.90
CA ILE A 48 -10.36 -8.29 -11.43
C ILE A 48 -11.05 -9.44 -12.16
N SER A 49 -11.51 -10.44 -11.42
CA SER A 49 -12.34 -11.53 -11.92
C SER A 49 -13.75 -11.40 -11.35
N PRO A 50 -14.81 -11.74 -12.09
CA PRO A 50 -16.17 -11.66 -11.60
C PRO A 50 -16.41 -12.69 -10.49
N SER A 51 -17.27 -12.34 -9.53
CA SER A 51 -17.87 -13.31 -8.63
C SER A 51 -18.62 -14.38 -9.43
N ALA A 52 -18.38 -15.65 -9.12
CA ALA A 52 -18.98 -16.78 -9.82
C ALA A 52 -20.53 -16.69 -9.86
N GLY A 53 -21.13 -16.80 -11.05
CA GLY A 53 -22.57 -17.04 -11.23
C GLY A 53 -23.36 -16.14 -12.20
N GLY A 54 -22.75 -15.18 -12.91
CA GLY A 54 -23.45 -14.23 -13.79
C GLY A 54 -23.20 -14.41 -15.30
N SER A 55 -24.05 -13.80 -16.13
CA SER A 55 -23.91 -13.66 -17.60
C SER A 55 -22.81 -12.68 -18.05
N PHE A 56 -22.00 -12.23 -17.09
CA PHE A 56 -20.94 -11.25 -17.25
C PHE A 56 -19.64 -11.84 -16.71
N SER A 57 -18.64 -11.93 -17.59
CA SER A 57 -17.27 -12.19 -17.20
C SER A 57 -16.35 -11.09 -17.72
N LEU A 58 -15.40 -10.67 -16.90
CA LEU A 58 -14.44 -9.63 -17.23
C LEU A 58 -13.13 -9.95 -16.52
N ASN A 59 -12.07 -10.08 -17.30
CA ASN A 59 -10.70 -10.06 -16.84
C ASN A 59 -10.13 -8.71 -17.23
N MET A 60 -9.69 -7.94 -16.24
CA MET A 60 -8.95 -6.70 -16.47
C MET A 60 -7.50 -6.92 -16.08
N GLU A 61 -6.58 -6.33 -16.84
CA GLU A 61 -5.16 -6.26 -16.55
C GLU A 61 -4.75 -4.79 -16.57
N GLY A 62 -4.31 -4.27 -15.42
CA GLY A 62 -3.75 -2.92 -15.30
C GLY A 62 -2.23 -2.90 -15.49
N ARG A 63 -1.73 -1.99 -16.33
CA ARG A 63 -0.29 -1.77 -16.59
C ARG A 63 0.05 -0.28 -16.47
N ASN A 64 1.33 0.03 -16.27
CA ASN A 64 1.83 1.40 -16.07
C ASN A 64 1.06 2.11 -14.94
N ASN A 65 0.79 1.40 -13.84
CA ASN A 65 -0.13 1.86 -12.81
C ASN A 65 0.55 2.92 -11.94
N LYS A 66 -0.21 3.96 -11.61
CA LYS A 66 0.19 5.08 -10.77
C LYS A 66 -0.86 5.28 -9.69
N LEU A 67 -0.47 5.11 -8.43
CA LEU A 67 -1.31 5.39 -7.26
C LEU A 67 -0.84 6.69 -6.61
N SER A 68 -1.71 7.68 -6.56
CA SER A 68 -1.42 9.01 -6.00
C SER A 68 -2.28 9.30 -4.78
N GLY A 69 -1.76 10.10 -3.86
CA GLY A 69 -2.46 10.56 -2.65
C GLY A 69 -2.02 9.88 -1.35
N LEU A 70 -1.17 8.85 -1.41
CA LEU A 70 -0.65 8.16 -0.23
C LEU A 70 0.09 9.09 0.75
N SER A 71 0.72 10.16 0.26
CA SER A 71 1.38 11.16 1.12
C SER A 71 0.42 12.02 1.94
N THR A 72 -0.88 11.96 1.64
CA THR A 72 -1.95 12.65 2.38
C THR A 72 -2.59 11.78 3.47
N GLU A 73 -2.14 10.54 3.61
CA GLU A 73 -2.52 9.62 4.70
C GLU A 73 -2.32 10.27 6.07
N THR A 74 -3.34 10.16 6.91
CA THR A 74 -3.31 10.62 8.30
C THR A 74 -3.62 9.48 9.25
N PHE A 75 -2.58 8.97 9.91
CA PHE A 75 -2.74 7.96 10.96
C PHE A 75 -3.30 8.61 12.23
N LYS A 76 -4.31 7.99 12.81
CA LYS A 76 -4.97 8.47 14.05
C LYS A 76 -4.76 7.53 15.24
N LYS A 77 -4.42 6.27 14.98
CA LYS A 77 -4.28 5.26 16.04
C LYS A 77 -3.22 4.22 15.68
N ALA A 78 -2.46 3.80 16.68
CA ALA A 78 -1.59 2.63 16.64
C ALA A 78 -2.00 1.64 17.73
N VAL A 79 -1.79 0.35 17.50
CA VAL A 79 -1.96 -0.73 18.49
C VAL A 79 -0.70 -1.58 18.51
N GLY A 80 -0.32 -2.09 19.68
CA GLY A 80 0.84 -2.95 19.89
C GLY A 80 2.13 -2.17 20.05
N PHE A 81 3.14 -2.48 19.22
CA PHE A 81 4.50 -1.92 19.33
C PHE A 81 5.16 -2.20 20.69
N THR A 82 4.83 -3.36 21.27
CA THR A 82 5.39 -3.86 22.54
C THR A 82 6.81 -4.39 22.35
N LYS A 83 7.55 -4.55 23.46
CA LYS A 83 8.92 -5.09 23.43
C LYS A 83 8.97 -6.52 22.90
N ASP A 84 7.99 -7.35 23.26
CA ASP A 84 7.89 -8.70 22.75
C ASP A 84 7.21 -8.73 21.37
N ILE A 85 8.06 -8.65 20.35
CA ILE A 85 7.69 -8.65 18.93
C ILE A 85 6.87 -9.90 18.54
N LYS A 86 7.04 -11.04 19.23
CA LYS A 86 6.36 -12.30 18.89
C LYS A 86 4.87 -12.28 19.25
N THR A 87 4.52 -11.55 20.31
CA THR A 87 3.14 -11.48 20.83
C THR A 87 2.45 -10.18 20.44
N SER A 88 3.21 -9.22 19.92
CA SER A 88 2.68 -7.91 19.56
C SER A 88 1.88 -7.91 18.24
N LYS A 89 0.78 -7.17 18.23
CA LYS A 89 -0.03 -6.88 17.03
C LYS A 89 0.34 -5.47 16.56
N PHE A 90 1.16 -5.33 15.53
CA PHE A 90 1.51 -4.00 15.03
C PHE A 90 0.42 -3.57 14.05
N GLU A 91 -0.39 -2.60 14.47
CA GLU A 91 -1.50 -2.08 13.66
C GLU A 91 -1.46 -0.56 13.62
N LEU A 92 -1.71 0.00 12.43
CA LEU A 92 -1.89 1.44 12.19
C LEU A 92 -3.25 1.66 11.55
N TYR A 93 -3.97 2.68 12.00
CA TYR A 93 -5.29 3.05 11.51
C TYR A 93 -5.26 4.48 11.02
N GLY A 94 -5.82 4.71 9.85
CA GLY A 94 -5.71 6.00 9.19
C GLY A 94 -6.76 6.23 8.10
N ASN A 95 -6.59 7.35 7.43
CA ASN A 95 -7.48 7.87 6.41
C ASN A 95 -6.67 8.58 5.33
N VAL A 96 -6.99 8.30 4.08
CA VAL A 96 -6.55 9.07 2.92
C VAL A 96 -7.75 9.85 2.37
N PRO A 97 -7.72 11.19 2.35
CA PRO A 97 -8.83 11.99 1.83
C PRO A 97 -9.18 11.69 0.37
N LYS A 98 -8.18 11.39 -0.46
CA LYS A 98 -8.37 11.05 -1.87
C LYS A 98 -7.24 10.16 -2.37
N LEU A 99 -7.60 9.02 -2.97
CA LEU A 99 -6.70 8.18 -3.74
C LEU A 99 -7.07 8.26 -5.22
N ILE A 100 -6.06 8.39 -6.07
CA ILE A 100 -6.21 8.34 -7.52
C ILE A 100 -5.37 7.19 -8.02
N LEU A 101 -6.03 6.17 -8.59
CA LEU A 101 -5.37 5.09 -9.31
C LEU A 101 -5.60 5.28 -10.80
N GLU A 102 -4.52 5.42 -11.56
CA GLU A 102 -4.58 5.58 -13.01
C GLU A 102 -3.54 4.70 -13.71
N GLY A 103 -3.80 4.37 -14.96
CA GLY A 103 -2.91 3.56 -15.77
C GLY A 103 -3.55 3.19 -17.10
N ASP A 104 -2.95 2.23 -17.77
CA ASP A 104 -3.53 1.61 -18.96
C ASP A 104 -4.18 0.28 -18.58
N TYR A 105 -5.26 -0.10 -19.25
CA TYR A 105 -5.93 -1.38 -19.04
C TYR A 105 -6.01 -2.17 -20.34
N LYS A 106 -5.99 -3.50 -20.20
CA LYS A 106 -6.50 -4.44 -21.19
C LYS A 106 -7.63 -5.24 -20.55
N ALA A 107 -8.78 -5.28 -21.19
CA ALA A 107 -9.97 -5.96 -20.72
C ALA A 107 -10.40 -7.02 -21.74
N THR A 108 -10.65 -8.23 -21.26
CA THR A 108 -11.25 -9.31 -22.05
C THR A 108 -12.39 -9.91 -21.26
N GLY A 109 -13.51 -10.20 -21.91
CA GLY A 109 -14.69 -10.65 -21.19
C GLY A 109 -15.79 -11.19 -22.09
N LYS A 110 -16.89 -11.62 -21.48
CA LYS A 110 -18.13 -11.94 -22.16
C LYS A 110 -19.30 -11.26 -21.45
N PHE A 111 -20.20 -10.67 -22.21
CA PHE A 111 -21.46 -10.14 -21.69
C PHE A 111 -22.60 -10.60 -22.58
N LEU A 112 -23.56 -11.34 -22.00
CA LEU A 112 -24.75 -11.84 -22.70
C LEU A 112 -24.41 -12.56 -24.03
N GLY A 113 -23.33 -13.34 -24.04
CA GLY A 113 -22.88 -14.10 -25.23
C GLY A 113 -22.00 -13.32 -26.21
N SER A 114 -21.79 -12.01 -26.00
CA SER A 114 -20.89 -11.19 -26.82
C SER A 114 -19.52 -11.06 -26.17
N ASP A 115 -18.46 -11.08 -26.98
CA ASP A 115 -17.09 -10.87 -26.49
C ASP A 115 -16.84 -9.38 -26.26
N ILE A 116 -16.26 -9.06 -25.09
CA ILE A 116 -15.78 -7.73 -24.73
C ILE A 116 -14.26 -7.72 -24.89
N ASN A 117 -13.76 -6.76 -25.66
CA ASN A 117 -12.35 -6.44 -25.75
C ASN A 117 -12.18 -4.94 -25.60
N GLY A 118 -11.32 -4.52 -24.67
CA GLY A 118 -10.99 -3.11 -24.46
C GLY A 118 -9.51 -2.95 -24.22
N ASP A 119 -8.92 -1.90 -24.79
CA ASP A 119 -7.58 -1.43 -24.46
C ASP A 119 -7.64 0.09 -24.38
N GLY A 120 -7.18 0.66 -23.28
CA GLY A 120 -7.26 2.09 -23.08
C GLY A 120 -6.71 2.54 -21.74
N LYS A 121 -7.14 3.73 -21.31
CA LYS A 121 -6.73 4.34 -20.04
C LYS A 121 -7.82 4.24 -19.01
N TYR A 122 -7.43 4.07 -17.75
CA TYR A 122 -8.35 4.10 -16.63
C TYR A 122 -7.91 5.17 -15.62
N LYS A 123 -8.89 5.75 -14.93
CA LYS A 123 -8.71 6.61 -13.77
C LYS A 123 -9.81 6.29 -12.77
N ILE A 124 -9.42 5.84 -11.60
CA ILE A 124 -10.30 5.52 -10.48
C ILE A 124 -9.98 6.53 -9.38
N GLU A 125 -10.98 7.28 -8.98
CA GLU A 125 -10.89 8.20 -7.85
C GLU A 125 -11.72 7.64 -6.70
N ILE A 126 -11.09 7.53 -5.53
CA ILE A 126 -11.74 7.07 -4.31
C ILE A 126 -11.53 8.15 -3.26
N GLU A 127 -12.63 8.62 -2.67
CA GLU A 127 -12.61 9.67 -1.65
C GLU A 127 -12.83 9.07 -0.26
N ASP A 128 -12.27 9.74 0.74
CA ASP A 128 -12.40 9.41 2.16
C ASP A 128 -12.11 7.93 2.50
N VAL A 129 -10.95 7.44 2.02
CA VAL A 129 -10.55 6.04 2.21
C VAL A 129 -10.09 5.84 3.65
N THR A 130 -10.85 5.08 4.44
CA THR A 130 -10.42 4.63 5.78
C THR A 130 -9.85 3.23 5.73
N GLY A 131 -8.75 2.99 6.43
CA GLY A 131 -8.11 1.67 6.42
C GLY A 131 -7.26 1.41 7.65
N ASN A 132 -6.80 0.16 7.73
CA ASN A 132 -5.81 -0.25 8.72
C ASN A 132 -4.72 -1.12 8.08
N ILE A 133 -3.48 -0.88 8.48
CA ILE A 133 -2.34 -1.71 8.12
C ILE A 133 -2.02 -2.58 9.33
N LYS A 134 -1.95 -3.90 9.13
CA LYS A 134 -1.56 -4.87 10.16
C LYS A 134 -0.35 -5.62 9.68
N PHE A 135 0.70 -5.68 10.48
CA PHE A 135 1.89 -6.43 10.15
C PHE A 135 2.38 -7.24 11.35
N LYS A 136 2.91 -8.44 11.06
CA LYS A 136 3.51 -9.33 12.04
C LYS A 136 5.02 -9.32 11.85
N PRO A 137 5.76 -8.57 12.69
CA PRO A 137 7.21 -8.57 12.60
C PRO A 137 7.81 -9.93 12.99
N SER A 138 8.89 -10.33 12.32
CA SER A 138 9.69 -11.50 12.67
C SER A 138 11.14 -11.08 12.92
N ILE A 139 11.80 -11.71 13.89
CA ILE A 139 13.22 -11.47 14.19
C ILE A 139 14.04 -12.57 13.52
N THR A 140 14.83 -12.19 12.51
CA THR A 140 15.79 -13.08 11.87
C THR A 140 17.20 -12.71 12.34
N LYS A 141 17.96 -13.67 12.86
CA LYS A 141 19.38 -13.48 13.13
C LYS A 141 20.12 -13.46 11.80
N LEU A 142 20.62 -12.30 11.40
CA LEU A 142 21.54 -12.21 10.26
C LEU A 142 22.87 -12.86 10.68
N LYS A 143 23.27 -13.94 10.00
CA LYS A 143 24.65 -14.43 10.09
C LYS A 143 25.53 -13.41 9.37
N MET A 144 26.31 -12.65 10.11
CA MET A 144 27.39 -11.87 9.52
C MET A 144 28.45 -12.85 9.03
N GLU A 145 28.54 -13.05 7.71
CA GLU A 145 29.70 -13.70 7.12
C GLU A 145 30.91 -12.80 7.41
N LYS A 146 31.84 -13.30 8.21
CA LYS A 146 33.15 -12.68 8.39
C LYS A 146 33.88 -12.82 7.06
N HIS A 147 33.90 -11.77 6.25
CA HIS A 147 34.95 -11.63 5.25
C HIS A 147 36.25 -11.31 6.01
N LEU A 148 37.12 -12.33 6.08
CA LEU A 148 38.54 -12.22 6.41
C LEU A 148 39.29 -11.61 5.22
#